data_AF-A0A6S6SLP7-F1
#
_entry.id   AF-A0A6S6SLP7-F1
#
_cell.length_a   1.000
_cell.length_b   1.000
_cell.length_c   1.000
_cell.angle_alpha   90.00
_cell.angle_beta   90.00
_cell.angle_gamma   90.00
#
_symmetry.space_group_name_H-M   'P 1'
#
loop_
_entity.id
_entity.type
_entity.pdbx_description
1 polymer ?
#
loop_
_entity_poly.entity_id
_entity_poly.type
_entity_poly.pdbx_seq_one_letter_code
_entity_poly.pdbx_strand_id
1 'polypeptide(L)'
;MKQVCKYNIIRFEPYTETQEFVNVGIVLYAPKSRRFEFKLLPLNNHGRITSFFKDMDKLVFQESVRLVREELTRIQKLMLTVRDPDALYDELVRAREGIIHYSDHHVRFTTDPVETVVELFQHYVHHSFTRQQGHEERMRTRIAILLKEQKLAAHYKHRVIGESKGYPVKLPFVTEQDRPAIIKPLHFQHADSKKLIDHGLQWLATMNQLFRLGLAQPDMTLITYKPPEHMDGLLYDSFKDVH
;
A
#
# COMPACT_ATOMS: atom_id res chain seq x y z
N MET A 1 6.70 13.55 21.91
CA MET A 1 7.06 12.81 23.15
C MET A 1 6.53 11.39 23.01
N LYS A 2 7.36 10.36 23.24
CA LYS A 2 6.92 8.95 23.14
C LYS A 2 5.98 8.62 24.31
N GLN A 3 4.85 7.98 24.00
CA GLN A 3 3.84 7.56 24.97
C GLN A 3 3.30 6.17 24.62
N VAL A 4 2.64 5.52 25.57
CA VAL A 4 1.94 4.24 25.33
C VAL A 4 0.55 4.53 24.76
N CYS A 5 0.12 3.72 23.80
CA CYS A 5 -1.24 3.69 23.29
C CYS A 5 -1.78 2.25 23.27
N LYS A 6 -3.09 2.13 23.48
CA LYS A 6 -3.88 0.93 23.23
C LYS A 6 -4.50 1.04 21.84
N TYR A 7 -4.62 -0.07 21.12
CA TYR A 7 -5.39 -0.11 19.87
C TYR A 7 -6.12 -1.44 19.71
N ASN A 8 -7.23 -1.40 18.98
CA ASN A 8 -8.02 -2.57 18.62
C ASN A 8 -8.39 -2.46 17.13
N ILE A 9 -8.51 -3.61 16.47
CA ILE A 9 -8.92 -3.72 15.07
C ILE A 9 -10.44 -3.85 15.03
N ILE A 10 -11.09 -3.04 14.21
CA ILE A 10 -12.53 -3.09 13.97
C ILE A 10 -12.79 -4.16 12.91
N ARG A 11 -13.59 -5.15 13.25
CA ARG A 11 -13.97 -6.30 12.42
C ARG A 11 -15.45 -6.21 12.06
N PHE A 12 -15.75 -6.51 10.80
CA PHE A 12 -17.10 -6.65 10.28
C PHE A 12 -17.39 -8.13 10.05
N GLU A 13 -18.41 -8.64 10.73
CA GLU A 13 -18.79 -10.05 10.81
C GLU A 13 -20.31 -10.15 10.60
N PRO A 14 -20.78 -10.23 9.34
CA PRO A 14 -22.21 -10.19 9.03
C PRO A 14 -22.95 -11.50 9.32
N TYR A 15 -22.22 -12.62 9.44
CA TYR A 15 -22.76 -13.95 9.68
C TYR A 15 -22.08 -14.55 10.91
N THR A 16 -22.82 -14.66 12.02
CA THR A 16 -22.28 -15.20 13.28
C THR A 16 -22.04 -16.70 13.21
N GLU A 17 -22.74 -17.40 12.31
CA GLU A 17 -22.64 -18.85 12.13
C GLU A 17 -21.30 -19.27 11.51
N THR A 18 -20.73 -18.45 10.63
CA THR A 18 -19.48 -18.78 9.94
C THR A 18 -18.25 -18.29 10.70
N GLN A 19 -18.43 -17.35 11.65
CA GLN A 19 -17.35 -16.66 12.36
C GLN A 19 -16.32 -16.01 11.41
N GLU A 20 -16.74 -15.72 10.18
CA GLU A 20 -15.92 -15.08 9.17
C GLU A 20 -16.01 -13.57 9.30
N PHE A 21 -14.85 -12.92 9.34
CA PHE A 21 -14.79 -11.47 9.50
C PHE A 21 -13.81 -10.82 8.53
N VAL A 22 -14.04 -9.52 8.29
CA VAL A 22 -13.09 -8.67 7.57
C VAL A 22 -12.68 -7.49 8.46
N ASN A 23 -11.38 -7.18 8.49
CA ASN A 23 -10.90 -5.97 9.15
C ASN A 23 -11.35 -4.74 8.37
N VAL A 24 -12.06 -3.83 9.02
CA VAL A 24 -12.64 -2.63 8.40
C VAL A 24 -12.13 -1.32 9.01
N GLY A 25 -11.39 -1.37 10.12
CA GLY A 25 -10.82 -0.17 10.71
C GLY A 25 -9.93 -0.43 11.91
N ILE A 26 -9.50 0.66 12.54
CA ILE A 26 -8.67 0.70 13.74
C ILE A 26 -9.22 1.78 14.67
N VAL A 27 -9.27 1.48 15.97
CA VAL A 27 -9.37 2.48 17.04
C VAL A 27 -8.07 2.49 17.84
N LEU A 28 -7.63 3.68 18.25
CA LEU A 28 -6.41 3.88 19.03
C LEU A 28 -6.69 4.90 20.15
N TYR A 29 -6.24 4.59 21.35
CA TYR A 29 -6.34 5.45 22.51
C TYR A 29 -4.97 5.62 23.19
N ALA A 30 -4.55 6.86 23.40
CA ALA A 30 -3.32 7.22 24.10
C ALA A 30 -3.66 7.93 25.44
N PRO A 31 -3.59 7.21 26.58
CA PRO A 31 -4.08 7.73 27.86
C PRO A 31 -3.39 9.01 28.31
N LYS A 32 -2.06 9.09 28.17
CA LYS A 32 -1.25 10.23 28.63
C LYS A 32 -1.67 11.56 27.98
N SER A 33 -2.10 11.52 26.73
CA SER A 33 -2.57 12.70 25.99
C SER A 33 -4.09 12.78 25.87
N ARG A 34 -4.82 11.82 26.47
CA ARG A 34 -6.27 11.62 26.29
C ARG A 34 -6.70 11.63 24.83
N ARG A 35 -5.81 11.19 23.94
CA ARG A 35 -6.04 11.25 22.49
C ARG A 35 -6.68 9.96 22.03
N PHE A 36 -7.84 10.10 21.40
CA PHE A 36 -8.55 9.00 20.75
C PHE A 36 -8.58 9.25 19.24
N GLU A 37 -8.14 8.26 18.48
CA GLU A 37 -8.09 8.31 17.02
C GLU A 37 -8.69 7.05 16.42
N PHE A 38 -9.29 7.18 15.25
CA PHE A 38 -9.82 6.03 14.53
C PHE A 38 -9.70 6.21 13.03
N LYS A 39 -9.64 5.09 12.32
CA LYS A 39 -9.67 5.06 10.86
C LYS A 39 -10.50 3.88 10.39
N LEU A 40 -11.49 4.17 9.54
CA LEU A 40 -12.42 3.20 8.97
C LEU A 40 -12.25 3.13 7.46
N LEU A 41 -12.60 1.99 6.88
CA LEU A 41 -12.76 1.83 5.44
C LEU A 41 -13.75 2.88 4.91
N PRO A 42 -13.43 3.51 3.77
CA PRO A 42 -14.40 4.34 3.06
C PRO A 42 -15.63 3.56 2.62
N LEU A 43 -16.82 4.18 2.64
CA LEU A 43 -18.10 3.55 2.26
C LEU A 43 -18.14 3.10 0.80
N ASN A 44 -17.33 3.71 -0.07
CA ASN A 44 -17.19 3.34 -1.48
C ASN A 44 -16.25 2.13 -1.69
N ASN A 45 -15.52 1.69 -0.66
CA ASN A 45 -14.61 0.55 -0.74
C ASN A 45 -15.27 -0.76 -0.29
N HIS A 46 -16.51 -1.00 -0.74
CA HIS A 46 -17.29 -2.20 -0.41
C HIS A 46 -16.95 -3.41 -1.29
N GLY A 47 -16.29 -3.22 -2.43
CA GLY A 47 -16.03 -4.30 -3.41
C GLY A 47 -15.27 -5.50 -2.83
N ARG A 48 -14.32 -5.27 -1.91
CA ARG A 48 -13.63 -6.35 -1.18
C ARG A 48 -14.58 -7.08 -0.23
N ILE A 49 -15.48 -6.35 0.43
CA ILE A 49 -16.40 -6.89 1.42
C ILE A 49 -17.45 -7.75 0.72
N THR A 50 -18.07 -7.23 -0.33
CA THR A 50 -19.07 -7.96 -1.14
C THR A 50 -18.45 -9.11 -1.93
N SER A 51 -17.15 -9.05 -2.25
CA SER A 51 -16.44 -10.20 -2.85
C SER A 51 -16.20 -11.33 -1.86
N PHE A 52 -16.05 -11.02 -0.57
CA PHE A 52 -15.82 -12.00 0.49
C PHE A 52 -17.16 -12.56 0.98
N PHE A 53 -18.14 -11.69 1.22
CA PHE A 53 -19.51 -12.02 1.60
C PHE A 53 -20.45 -11.85 0.40
N LYS A 54 -20.49 -12.85 -0.49
CA LYS A 54 -21.20 -12.77 -1.79
C LYS A 54 -22.71 -12.58 -1.65
N ASP A 55 -23.30 -13.15 -0.61
CA ASP A 55 -24.75 -13.14 -0.38
C ASP A 55 -25.20 -11.95 0.48
N MET A 56 -24.31 -11.00 0.78
CA MET A 56 -24.59 -9.86 1.65
C MET A 56 -24.94 -8.61 0.84
N ASP A 57 -26.03 -7.94 1.20
CA ASP A 57 -26.34 -6.62 0.67
C ASP A 57 -25.28 -5.59 1.11
N LYS A 58 -24.70 -4.90 0.12
CA LYS A 58 -23.75 -3.80 0.33
C LYS A 58 -24.29 -2.70 1.25
N LEU A 59 -25.61 -2.48 1.28
CA LEU A 59 -26.26 -1.50 2.14
C LEU A 59 -26.03 -1.83 3.62
N VAL A 60 -26.03 -3.11 4.01
CA VAL A 60 -25.78 -3.55 5.39
C VAL A 60 -24.38 -3.10 5.83
N PHE A 61 -23.37 -3.30 4.98
CA PHE A 61 -22.01 -2.83 5.27
C PHE A 61 -21.94 -1.31 5.38
N GLN A 62 -22.54 -0.59 4.42
CA GLN A 62 -22.48 0.87 4.38
C GLN A 62 -23.13 1.49 5.63
N GLU A 63 -24.31 1.01 6.00
CA GLU A 63 -25.00 1.48 7.20
C GLU A 63 -24.29 1.11 8.49
N SER A 64 -23.75 -0.12 8.58
CA SER A 64 -22.95 -0.52 9.74
C SER A 64 -21.73 0.39 9.93
N VAL A 65 -20.96 0.65 8.87
CA VAL A 65 -19.78 1.52 8.94
C VAL A 65 -20.16 2.98 9.21
N ARG A 66 -21.30 3.46 8.70
CA ARG A 66 -21.82 4.81 9.00
C ARG A 66 -22.14 4.95 10.49
N LEU A 67 -22.90 4.01 11.06
CA LEU A 67 -23.26 4.01 12.48
C LEU A 67 -22.02 3.94 13.39
N VAL A 68 -21.06 3.07 13.05
CA VAL A 68 -19.78 3.00 13.78
C VAL A 68 -19.03 4.31 13.70
N ARG A 69 -18.98 4.96 12.53
CA ARG A 69 -18.30 6.26 12.37
C ARG A 69 -18.94 7.34 13.24
N GLU A 70 -20.26 7.42 13.26
CA GLU A 70 -21.01 8.37 14.08
C GLU A 70 -20.71 8.16 15.56
N GLU A 71 -20.73 6.90 16.01
CA GLU A 71 -20.44 6.54 17.40
C GLU A 71 -18.98 6.85 17.77
N LEU A 72 -18.01 6.47 16.95
CA LEU A 72 -16.59 6.75 17.20
C LEU A 72 -16.31 8.26 17.21
N THR A 73 -17.01 9.04 16.38
CA THR A 73 -16.90 10.51 16.40
C THR A 73 -17.47 11.09 17.70
N ARG A 74 -18.56 10.52 18.23
CA ARG A 74 -19.13 10.90 19.53
C ARG A 74 -18.18 10.55 20.67
N ILE A 75 -17.61 9.34 20.67
CA ILE A 75 -16.63 8.88 21.66
C ILE A 75 -15.37 9.75 21.63
N GLN A 76 -14.86 10.12 20.44
CA GLN A 76 -13.70 10.99 20.31
C GLN A 76 -13.89 12.33 21.05
N LYS A 77 -15.10 12.91 21.01
CA LYS A 77 -15.43 14.13 21.75
C LYS A 77 -15.54 13.87 23.26
N LEU A 78 -16.18 12.76 23.66
CA LEU A 78 -16.35 12.38 25.07
C LEU A 78 -15.04 12.10 25.78
N MET A 79 -14.06 11.53 25.09
CA MET A 79 -12.72 11.24 25.64
C MET A 79 -12.02 12.46 26.24
N LEU A 80 -12.36 13.66 25.76
CA LEU A 80 -11.80 14.93 26.25
C LEU A 80 -12.43 15.38 27.57
N THR A 81 -13.68 14.99 27.86
CA THR A 81 -14.46 15.54 28.98
C THR A 81 -14.81 14.51 30.05
N VAL A 82 -14.86 13.22 29.70
CA VAL A 82 -15.21 12.13 30.62
C VAL A 82 -14.24 12.07 31.81
N ARG A 83 -14.74 11.69 32.99
CA ARG A 83 -13.90 11.53 34.18
C ARG A 83 -12.92 10.37 34.05
N ASP A 84 -13.38 9.25 33.49
CA ASP A 84 -12.61 8.03 33.30
C ASP A 84 -12.59 7.62 31.81
N PRO A 85 -11.60 8.11 31.04
CA PRO A 85 -11.47 7.79 29.62
C PRO A 85 -10.99 6.35 29.37
N ASP A 86 -10.31 5.72 30.32
CA ASP A 86 -9.91 4.31 30.21
C ASP A 86 -11.14 3.41 30.27
N ALA A 87 -12.04 3.62 31.25
CA ALA A 87 -13.29 2.88 31.32
C ALA A 87 -14.18 3.07 30.09
N LEU A 88 -14.20 4.28 29.52
CA LEU A 88 -14.93 4.55 28.28
C LEU A 88 -14.35 3.77 27.09
N TYR A 89 -13.01 3.66 27.01
CA TYR A 89 -12.35 2.89 25.97
C TYR A 89 -12.62 1.41 26.10
N ASP A 90 -12.52 0.87 27.32
CA ASP A 90 -12.75 -0.54 27.59
C ASP A 90 -14.22 -0.92 27.31
N GLU A 91 -15.19 -0.04 27.61
CA GLU A 91 -16.60 -0.26 27.28
C GLU A 91 -16.87 -0.17 25.76
N LEU A 92 -16.15 0.67 25.03
CA LEU A 92 -16.24 0.77 23.57
C LEU A 92 -15.84 -0.56 22.90
N VAL A 93 -14.72 -1.15 23.33
CA VAL A 93 -14.17 -2.35 22.69
C VAL A 93 -14.63 -3.66 23.32
N ARG A 94 -15.48 -3.58 24.36
CA ARG A 94 -16.07 -4.75 25.00
C ARG A 94 -16.81 -5.62 23.99
N ALA A 95 -16.61 -6.93 24.07
CA ALA A 95 -17.32 -7.90 23.24
C ALA A 95 -18.85 -7.78 23.46
N ARG A 96 -19.59 -7.66 22.36
CA ARG A 96 -21.06 -7.58 22.32
C ARG A 96 -21.57 -8.41 21.15
N GLU A 97 -22.84 -8.79 21.20
CA GLU A 97 -23.53 -9.34 20.04
C GLU A 97 -23.79 -8.21 19.02
N GLY A 98 -23.39 -8.43 17.76
CA GLY A 98 -23.55 -7.44 16.69
C GLY A 98 -22.77 -7.82 15.44
N ILE A 99 -22.83 -6.97 14.41
CA ILE A 99 -22.08 -7.16 13.16
C ILE A 99 -20.67 -6.57 13.25
N ILE A 100 -20.41 -5.74 14.27
CA ILE A 100 -19.15 -5.05 14.48
C ILE A 100 -18.51 -5.54 15.76
N HIS A 101 -17.30 -6.09 15.62
CA HIS A 101 -16.50 -6.58 16.71
C HIS A 101 -15.16 -5.84 16.78
N TYR A 102 -14.54 -5.88 17.95
CA TYR A 102 -13.18 -5.39 18.14
C TYR A 102 -12.27 -6.58 18.43
N SER A 103 -11.03 -6.54 17.92
CA SER A 103 -10.00 -7.51 18.32
C SER A 103 -9.68 -7.39 19.81
N ASP A 104 -8.84 -8.30 20.31
CA ASP A 104 -8.19 -8.13 21.61
C ASP A 104 -7.38 -6.83 21.68
N HIS A 105 -7.13 -6.38 22.91
CA HIS A 105 -6.32 -5.20 23.16
C HIS A 105 -4.87 -5.40 22.73
N HIS A 106 -4.36 -4.46 21.95
CA HIS A 106 -2.95 -4.37 21.62
C HIS A 106 -2.35 -3.11 22.24
N VAL A 107 -1.10 -3.20 22.67
CA VAL A 107 -0.36 -2.09 23.29
C VAL A 107 0.89 -1.80 22.47
N ARG A 108 1.16 -0.52 22.22
CA ARG A 108 2.35 -0.07 21.50
C ARG A 108 2.80 1.30 22.00
N PHE A 109 4.05 1.66 21.69
CA PHE A 109 4.51 3.04 21.80
C PHE A 109 4.16 3.85 20.55
N THR A 110 3.80 5.11 20.76
CA THR A 110 3.53 6.09 19.72
C THR A 110 4.19 7.43 20.05
N THR A 111 4.67 8.11 19.01
CA THR A 111 5.09 9.52 19.08
C THR A 111 3.99 10.47 18.60
N ASP A 112 3.14 9.99 17.69
CA ASP A 112 1.96 10.66 17.15
C ASP A 112 0.80 9.65 16.97
N PRO A 113 -0.26 9.74 17.79
CA PRO A 113 -1.45 8.88 17.67
C PRO A 113 -2.12 8.93 16.29
N VAL A 114 -2.08 10.08 15.60
CA VAL A 114 -2.72 10.28 14.29
C VAL A 114 -1.96 9.51 13.20
N GLU A 115 -0.63 9.62 13.19
CA GLU A 115 0.21 8.86 12.27
C GLU A 115 0.11 7.35 12.56
N THR A 116 0.12 6.99 13.85
CA THR A 116 0.08 5.57 14.27
C THR A 116 -1.21 4.87 13.84
N VAL A 117 -2.38 5.53 13.94
CA VAL A 117 -3.63 4.91 13.48
C VAL A 117 -3.63 4.69 11.96
N VAL A 118 -2.95 5.55 11.20
CA VAL A 118 -2.79 5.39 9.74
C VAL A 118 -1.90 4.20 9.42
N GLU A 119 -0.76 4.06 10.10
CA GLU A 119 0.14 2.90 9.94
C GLU A 119 -0.56 1.58 10.23
N LEU A 120 -1.24 1.50 11.39
CA LEU A 120 -1.98 0.31 11.80
C LEU A 120 -3.08 -0.05 10.80
N PHE A 121 -3.79 0.97 10.28
CA PHE A 121 -4.81 0.77 9.28
C PHE A 121 -4.22 0.21 7.97
N GLN A 122 -3.08 0.72 7.51
CA GLN A 122 -2.40 0.16 6.34
C GLN A 122 -2.00 -1.30 6.55
N HIS A 123 -1.46 -1.62 7.72
CA HIS A 123 -1.03 -2.96 8.06
C HIS A 123 -2.21 -3.94 8.13
N TYR A 124 -3.20 -3.71 9.00
CA TYR A 124 -4.24 -4.70 9.30
C TYR A 124 -5.45 -4.65 8.37
N VAL A 125 -5.79 -3.48 7.80
CA VAL A 125 -6.94 -3.34 6.91
C VAL A 125 -6.50 -3.48 5.46
N HIS A 126 -5.44 -2.80 5.03
CA HIS A 126 -4.92 -2.92 3.66
C HIS A 126 -3.94 -4.08 3.45
N HIS A 127 -3.59 -4.82 4.49
CA HIS A 127 -2.70 -5.98 4.41
C HIS A 127 -1.36 -5.58 3.77
N SER A 128 -0.88 -4.36 4.09
CA SER A 128 0.37 -3.86 3.49
C SER A 128 1.58 -4.76 3.79
N PHE A 129 1.49 -5.64 4.79
CA PHE A 129 2.49 -6.67 5.07
C PHE A 129 2.51 -7.82 4.05
N THR A 130 1.37 -8.14 3.39
CA THR A 130 1.34 -9.14 2.31
C THR A 130 1.77 -8.53 0.98
N ARG A 131 1.59 -7.21 0.82
CA ARG A 131 2.26 -6.43 -0.22
C ARG A 131 3.72 -6.23 0.17
N GLN A 132 4.55 -7.27 0.01
CA GLN A 132 5.96 -7.01 -0.25
C GLN A 132 5.98 -6.00 -1.40
N GLN A 133 6.43 -4.76 -1.13
CA GLN A 133 6.67 -3.82 -2.22
C GLN A 133 7.49 -4.57 -3.27
N GLY A 134 6.94 -4.71 -4.47
CA GLY A 134 7.64 -5.39 -5.56
C GLY A 134 9.04 -4.79 -5.67
N HIS A 135 10.04 -5.63 -5.95
CA HIS A 135 11.43 -5.17 -5.93
C HIS A 135 11.67 -3.95 -6.85
N GLU A 136 10.94 -3.84 -7.97
CA GLU A 136 10.95 -2.64 -8.82
C GLU A 136 10.46 -1.38 -8.10
N GLU A 137 9.44 -1.48 -7.25
CA GLU A 137 8.90 -0.37 -6.48
C GLU A 137 9.88 0.11 -5.40
N ARG A 138 10.60 -0.83 -4.77
CA ARG A 138 11.71 -0.51 -3.86
C ARG A 138 12.86 0.17 -4.61
N MET A 139 13.22 -0.33 -5.79
CA MET A 139 14.26 0.30 -6.63
C MET A 139 13.83 1.69 -7.10
N ARG A 140 12.57 1.87 -7.50
CA ARG A 140 11.98 3.16 -7.87
C ARG A 140 12.10 4.16 -6.71
N THR A 141 11.74 3.75 -5.50
CA THR A 141 11.84 4.61 -4.32
C THR A 141 13.29 5.02 -4.03
N ARG A 142 14.25 4.08 -4.12
CA ARG A 142 15.68 4.38 -3.94
C ARG A 142 16.21 5.35 -4.99
N ILE A 143 15.85 5.17 -6.26
CA ILE A 143 16.24 6.08 -7.34
C ILE A 143 15.61 7.48 -7.13
N ALA A 144 14.35 7.56 -6.70
CA ALA A 144 13.72 8.82 -6.40
C ALA A 144 14.42 9.58 -5.26
N ILE A 145 14.87 8.87 -4.21
CA ILE A 145 15.67 9.45 -3.12
C ILE A 145 17.01 9.96 -3.66
N LEU A 146 17.73 9.15 -4.44
CA LEU A 146 19.01 9.54 -5.04
C LEU A 146 18.87 10.78 -5.93
N LEU A 147 17.85 10.83 -6.77
CA LEU A 147 17.56 12.00 -7.61
C LEU A 147 17.24 13.24 -6.78
N LYS A 148 16.58 13.08 -5.61
CA LYS A 148 16.31 14.19 -4.70
C LYS A 148 17.58 14.70 -4.03
N GLU A 149 18.42 13.81 -3.53
CA GLU A 149 19.71 14.14 -2.90
C GLU A 149 20.64 14.89 -3.88
N GLN A 150 20.62 14.50 -5.15
CA GLN A 150 21.38 15.14 -6.22
C GLN A 150 20.70 16.38 -6.83
N LYS A 151 19.56 16.83 -6.29
CA LYS A 151 18.76 17.97 -6.81
C LYS A 151 18.27 17.82 -8.25
N LEU A 152 18.10 16.58 -8.73
CA LEU A 152 17.64 16.23 -10.07
C LEU A 152 16.16 15.84 -10.14
N ALA A 153 15.48 15.70 -9.00
CA ALA A 153 14.09 15.26 -8.93
C ALA A 153 13.09 16.12 -9.74
N ALA A 154 13.39 17.40 -9.97
CA ALA A 154 12.55 18.27 -10.79
C ALA A 154 12.60 17.92 -12.30
N HIS A 155 13.72 17.37 -12.76
CA HIS A 155 13.96 17.06 -14.17
C HIS A 155 13.43 15.68 -14.56
N TYR A 156 13.46 14.71 -13.65
CA TYR A 156 12.98 13.35 -13.91
C TYR A 156 11.56 13.16 -13.39
N LYS A 157 10.61 12.99 -14.31
CA LYS A 157 9.20 12.78 -13.98
C LYS A 157 8.67 11.48 -14.60
N HIS A 158 7.59 10.98 -14.05
CA HIS A 158 6.82 9.90 -14.66
C HIS A 158 6.14 10.42 -15.93
N ARG A 159 6.40 9.78 -17.08
CA ARG A 159 5.88 10.21 -18.39
C ARG A 159 5.45 9.03 -19.25
N VAL A 160 4.60 9.32 -20.23
CA VAL A 160 4.26 8.40 -21.33
C VAL A 160 5.02 8.88 -22.57
N ILE A 161 5.76 7.98 -23.22
CA ILE A 161 6.48 8.26 -24.48
C ILE A 161 5.78 7.49 -25.61
N GLY A 162 5.70 8.09 -26.81
CA GLY A 162 5.22 7.40 -28.02
C GLY A 162 3.73 7.44 -28.28
N GLU A 163 2.96 8.26 -27.52
CA GLU A 163 1.54 8.51 -27.80
C GLU A 163 1.31 9.01 -29.23
N SER A 164 2.14 9.94 -29.71
CA SER A 164 2.07 10.49 -31.07
C SER A 164 2.39 9.49 -32.19
N LYS A 165 3.05 8.37 -31.87
CA LYS A 165 3.43 7.31 -32.82
C LYS A 165 2.64 6.02 -32.62
N GLY A 166 1.57 6.06 -31.82
CA GLY A 166 0.71 4.89 -31.56
C GLY A 166 1.38 3.78 -30.73
N TYR A 167 2.48 4.08 -30.02
CA TYR A 167 3.20 3.14 -29.17
C TYR A 167 3.44 3.73 -27.77
N PRO A 168 2.37 3.94 -26.97
CA PRO A 168 2.49 4.58 -25.66
C PRO A 168 3.18 3.66 -24.63
N VAL A 169 4.32 4.10 -24.11
CA VAL A 169 5.09 3.40 -23.08
C VAL A 169 5.21 4.28 -21.84
N LYS A 170 4.78 3.76 -20.68
CA LYS A 170 4.86 4.45 -19.38
C LYS A 170 6.21 4.21 -18.74
N LEU A 171 6.94 5.28 -18.42
CA LEU A 171 8.27 5.24 -17.83
C LEU A 171 8.34 6.10 -16.55
N PRO A 172 9.02 5.60 -15.49
CA PRO A 172 8.96 6.23 -14.18
C PRO A 172 9.81 7.50 -14.05
N PHE A 173 10.92 7.59 -14.78
CA PHE A 173 11.86 8.71 -14.70
C PHE A 173 12.29 9.11 -16.11
N VAL A 174 11.78 10.23 -16.60
CA VAL A 174 12.03 10.75 -17.96
C VAL A 174 12.25 12.25 -17.90
N THR A 175 13.30 12.75 -18.57
CA THR A 175 13.52 14.20 -18.75
C THR A 175 12.65 14.81 -19.85
N GLU A 176 12.38 16.10 -19.72
CA GLU A 176 11.58 16.87 -20.69
C GLU A 176 12.47 17.49 -21.75
N GLN A 177 12.95 16.67 -22.68
CA GLN A 177 13.84 17.11 -23.75
C GLN A 177 13.51 16.36 -25.04
N ASP A 178 13.88 16.94 -26.18
CA ASP A 178 13.77 16.32 -27.51
C ASP A 178 14.56 15.00 -27.59
N ARG A 179 15.64 14.90 -26.79
CA ARG A 179 16.36 13.66 -26.48
C ARG A 179 16.18 13.32 -25.00
N PRO A 180 15.14 12.55 -24.63
CA PRO A 180 14.85 12.29 -23.22
C PRO A 180 15.86 11.32 -22.61
N ALA A 181 16.37 11.67 -21.43
CA ALA A 181 17.09 10.75 -20.56
C ALA A 181 16.08 9.90 -19.79
N ILE A 182 16.23 8.58 -19.85
CA ILE A 182 15.29 7.62 -19.26
C ILE A 182 16.01 6.81 -18.20
N ILE A 183 15.41 6.70 -17.01
CA ILE A 183 15.82 5.72 -15.99
C ILE A 183 14.65 4.76 -15.77
N LYS A 184 14.87 3.48 -16.07
CA LYS A 184 13.89 2.42 -15.87
C LYS A 184 14.49 1.35 -14.96
N PRO A 185 14.02 1.27 -13.69
CA PRO A 185 14.31 0.12 -12.85
C PRO A 185 13.61 -1.11 -13.40
N LEU A 186 14.38 -2.19 -13.54
CA LEU A 186 13.93 -3.49 -14.01
C LEU A 186 14.36 -4.55 -13.00
N HIS A 187 13.47 -5.47 -12.66
CA HIS A 187 13.78 -6.53 -11.72
C HIS A 187 13.66 -7.94 -12.32
N PHE A 188 14.63 -8.80 -11.97
CA PHE A 188 14.71 -10.17 -12.45
C PHE A 188 14.46 -11.26 -11.39
N GLN A 189 14.11 -10.95 -10.13
CA GLN A 189 13.69 -12.03 -9.21
C GLN A 189 12.25 -12.44 -9.51
N HIS A 190 12.13 -13.49 -10.30
CA HIS A 190 10.91 -14.26 -10.47
C HIS A 190 11.14 -15.66 -9.89
N ALA A 191 10.12 -16.22 -9.24
CA ALA A 191 10.15 -17.61 -8.77
C ALA A 191 10.14 -18.64 -9.92
N ASP A 192 9.87 -18.17 -11.15
CA ASP A 192 9.72 -18.96 -12.38
C ASP A 192 10.66 -18.38 -13.44
N SER A 193 11.55 -19.21 -13.98
CA SER A 193 12.56 -18.83 -14.98
C SER A 193 11.94 -18.36 -16.29
N LYS A 194 10.81 -18.93 -16.70
CA LYS A 194 10.10 -18.50 -17.91
C LYS A 194 9.57 -17.07 -17.75
N LYS A 195 9.01 -16.74 -16.58
CA LYS A 195 8.52 -15.38 -16.29
C LYS A 195 9.65 -14.35 -16.27
N LEU A 196 10.84 -14.73 -15.80
CA LEU A 196 12.04 -13.90 -15.87
C LEU A 196 12.40 -13.57 -17.32
N ILE A 197 12.54 -14.60 -18.17
CA ILE A 197 12.91 -14.44 -19.58
C ILE A 197 11.85 -13.62 -20.32
N ASP A 198 10.57 -13.96 -20.19
CA ASP A 198 9.47 -13.26 -20.85
C ASP A 198 9.46 -11.77 -20.46
N HIS A 199 9.67 -11.46 -19.17
CA HIS A 199 9.72 -10.08 -18.69
C HIS A 199 10.92 -9.30 -19.23
N GLY A 200 12.10 -9.93 -19.27
CA GLY A 200 13.31 -9.35 -19.85
C GLY A 200 13.16 -9.07 -21.35
N LEU A 201 12.72 -10.07 -22.11
CA LEU A 201 12.48 -9.95 -23.55
C LEU A 201 11.42 -8.91 -23.88
N GLN A 202 10.35 -8.83 -23.09
CA GLN A 202 9.31 -7.82 -23.27
C GLN A 202 9.89 -6.40 -23.15
N TRP A 203 10.64 -6.11 -22.08
CA TRP A 203 11.23 -4.78 -21.91
C TRP A 203 12.33 -4.48 -22.92
N LEU A 204 13.14 -5.47 -23.30
CA LEU A 204 14.13 -5.34 -24.36
C LEU A 204 13.45 -4.97 -25.69
N ALA A 205 12.37 -5.67 -26.06
CA ALA A 205 11.60 -5.37 -27.27
C ALA A 205 10.95 -3.99 -27.20
N THR A 206 10.38 -3.60 -26.07
CA THR A 206 9.80 -2.27 -25.86
C THR A 206 10.84 -1.16 -26.03
N MET A 207 12.02 -1.30 -25.41
CA MET A 207 13.08 -0.29 -25.53
C MET A 207 13.63 -0.22 -26.95
N ASN A 208 13.86 -1.38 -27.59
CA ASN A 208 14.29 -1.42 -28.99
C ASN A 208 13.30 -0.76 -29.93
N GLN A 209 11.99 -0.91 -29.69
CA GLN A 209 10.97 -0.23 -30.47
C GLN A 209 11.00 1.29 -30.27
N LEU A 210 11.18 1.76 -29.02
CA LEU A 210 11.35 3.20 -28.75
C LEU A 210 12.59 3.77 -29.45
N PHE A 211 13.70 3.03 -29.47
CA PHE A 211 14.92 3.41 -30.18
C PHE A 211 14.70 3.48 -31.70
N ARG A 212 14.06 2.47 -32.30
CA ARG A 212 13.71 2.46 -33.73
C ARG A 212 12.82 3.62 -34.14
N LEU A 213 11.88 4.00 -33.26
CA LEU A 213 10.97 5.12 -33.51
C LEU A 213 11.62 6.49 -33.27
N GLY A 214 12.88 6.54 -32.82
CA GLY A 214 13.61 7.77 -32.50
C GLY A 214 13.07 8.49 -31.26
N LEU A 215 12.34 7.78 -30.40
CA LEU A 215 11.69 8.33 -29.20
C LEU A 215 12.56 8.24 -27.94
N ALA A 216 13.63 7.45 -28.02
CA ALA A 216 14.65 7.28 -26.98
C ALA A 216 16.00 7.00 -27.65
N GLN A 217 17.10 7.17 -26.93
CA GLN A 217 18.45 6.82 -27.39
C GLN A 217 19.11 5.86 -26.40
N PRO A 218 19.86 4.84 -26.86
CA PRO A 218 20.53 3.88 -25.99
C PRO A 218 21.49 4.52 -24.98
N ASP A 219 22.26 5.51 -25.41
CA ASP A 219 23.23 6.26 -24.60
C ASP A 219 22.59 7.16 -23.54
N MET A 220 21.30 7.50 -23.72
CA MET A 220 20.50 8.30 -22.79
C MET A 220 19.53 7.45 -21.97
N THR A 221 19.63 6.12 -22.04
CA THR A 221 18.73 5.20 -21.32
C THR A 221 19.52 4.36 -20.31
N LEU A 222 19.17 4.50 -19.04
CA LEU A 222 19.68 3.68 -17.94
C LEU A 222 18.63 2.63 -17.54
N ILE A 223 18.97 1.35 -17.73
CA ILE A 223 18.22 0.23 -17.14
C ILE A 223 18.95 -0.21 -15.88
N THR A 224 18.38 0.09 -14.71
CA THR A 224 18.96 -0.39 -13.45
C THR A 224 18.36 -1.74 -13.11
N TYR A 225 19.20 -2.77 -12.99
CA TYR A 225 18.73 -4.11 -12.64
C TYR A 225 19.36 -4.65 -11.36
N LYS A 226 18.66 -5.59 -10.72
CA LYS A 226 19.22 -6.45 -9.68
C LYS A 226 19.26 -7.88 -10.22
N PRO A 227 20.44 -8.54 -10.24
CA PRO A 227 20.54 -9.93 -10.69
C PRO A 227 19.77 -10.88 -9.74
N PRO A 228 19.51 -12.13 -10.16
CA PRO A 228 18.99 -13.18 -9.28
C PRO A 228 19.85 -13.32 -8.01
N GLU A 229 19.25 -13.78 -6.90
CA GLU A 229 19.96 -13.89 -5.61
C GLU A 229 21.03 -14.98 -5.60
N HIS A 230 20.84 -15.99 -6.44
CA HIS A 230 21.77 -17.09 -6.65
C HIS A 230 22.43 -16.88 -8.01
N MET A 231 23.77 -16.95 -8.03
CA MET A 231 24.59 -16.72 -9.23
C MET A 231 24.91 -18.04 -9.95
N ASP A 232 24.08 -19.05 -9.73
CA ASP A 232 24.19 -20.42 -10.21
C ASP A 232 22.80 -21.00 -10.55
N GLY A 233 22.79 -21.93 -11.50
CA GLY A 233 21.58 -22.62 -11.95
C GLY A 233 20.76 -21.89 -13.02
N LEU A 234 19.66 -22.53 -13.41
CA LEU A 234 18.83 -22.17 -14.58
C LEU A 234 18.39 -20.69 -14.59
N LEU A 235 18.18 -20.09 -13.42
CA LEU A 235 17.77 -18.68 -13.28
C LEU A 235 18.89 -17.69 -13.61
N TYR A 236 20.15 -18.03 -13.28
CA TYR A 236 21.30 -17.20 -13.61
C TYR A 236 21.67 -17.32 -15.10
N ASP A 237 21.57 -18.53 -15.66
CA ASP A 237 21.77 -18.75 -17.09
C ASP A 237 20.69 -18.02 -17.92
N SER A 238 19.43 -18.10 -17.49
CA SER A 238 18.33 -17.34 -18.08
C SER A 238 18.55 -15.83 -17.99
N PHE A 239 19.17 -15.33 -16.92
CA PHE A 239 19.49 -13.91 -16.76
C PHE A 239 20.61 -13.47 -17.73
N LYS A 240 21.60 -14.33 -18.01
CA LYS A 240 22.65 -14.05 -19.00
C LYS A 240 22.11 -13.92 -20.43
N ASP A 241 21.08 -14.69 -20.77
CA ASP A 241 20.52 -14.69 -22.13
C ASP A 241 19.74 -13.40 -22.49
N VAL A 242 19.34 -12.61 -21.48
CA VAL A 242 18.61 -11.34 -21.65
C VAL A 242 19.42 -10.11 -21.21
N HIS A 243 20.67 -10.28 -20.77
CA HIS A 243 21.56 -9.17 -20.40
C HIS A 243 22.45 -8.73 -21.58
#